data_AF-A0A831T7J6-F1
#
_entry.id   AF-A0A831T7J6-F1
#
_cell.length_a   1.000
_cell.length_b   1.000
_cell.length_c   1.000
_cell.angle_alpha   90.00
_cell.angle_beta   90.00
_cell.angle_gamma   90.00
#
_symmetry.space_group_name_H-M   'P 1'
#
loop_
_entity.id
_entity.type
_entity.pdbx_description
1 polymer ?
#
loop_
_entity_poly.entity_id
_entity_poly.type
_entity_poly.pdbx_seq_one_letter_code
_entity_poly.pdbx_strand_id
1 'polypeptide(L)'
;MFQLAVDSLFRYRTFLERFFRSACVPTALACALLLAAFLKGHELATEELGENSLFTSRWFLALLVLWEGALASWLLSGLHPRLARAMALLTFLAFFQAALYLAASGEASCRCLGKASTNPWFMVGFDVLALAVLVAWTPAHPGASIFTHRRRFATVAIIYVLVAIPALINMLAYTPRGQMRLLRHDPSLAARLNVQLKGATTQQLLDHLHSATGLHFSVESGLAQTPDLGQISTNSARAWAIMELLAQRQNVPARWKKTDGGYLLVRSAPFGIANPWLVSASVALGLVLILLLFSRRPTQGIASKQSSVWRALYFIWQPDHHRATRSAFSLVELLVVMGMIVLLLAIVFPAVQKVRDADQQRSILFFS
;
A
#
# COMPACT_ATOMS: atom_id res chain seq x y z
N MET A 1 35.96 34.67 -17.94
CA MET A 1 35.51 33.50 -17.14
C MET A 1 34.11 33.71 -16.54
N PHE A 2 33.80 34.86 -15.93
CA PHE A 2 32.48 35.16 -15.35
C PHE A 2 31.32 35.17 -16.38
N GLN A 3 31.49 35.78 -17.57
CA GLN A 3 30.48 35.77 -18.63
C GLN A 3 30.15 34.36 -19.15
N LEU A 4 31.15 33.49 -19.30
CA LEU A 4 30.94 32.09 -19.68
C LEU A 4 30.12 31.31 -18.64
N ALA A 5 30.31 31.61 -17.34
CA ALA A 5 29.50 31.02 -16.28
C ALA A 5 28.04 31.52 -16.33
N VAL A 6 27.81 32.81 -16.56
CA VAL A 6 26.46 33.40 -16.67
C VAL A 6 25.71 32.85 -17.88
N ASP A 7 26.35 32.75 -19.04
CA ASP A 7 25.74 32.21 -20.25
C ASP A 7 25.39 30.72 -20.12
N SER A 8 26.24 29.95 -19.42
CA SER A 8 25.92 28.56 -19.08
C SER A 8 24.68 28.47 -18.20
N LEU A 9 24.57 29.33 -17.18
CA LEU A 9 23.43 29.39 -16.25
C LEU A 9 22.11 29.75 -16.96
N PHE A 10 22.15 30.67 -17.93
CA PHE A 10 20.97 31.05 -18.72
C PHE A 10 20.52 29.94 -19.67
N ARG A 11 21.47 29.21 -20.27
CA ARG A 11 21.16 28.06 -21.12
C ARG A 11 20.59 26.89 -20.30
N TYR A 12 21.10 26.67 -19.09
CA TYR A 12 20.50 25.71 -18.15
C TYR A 12 19.09 26.11 -17.71
N ARG A 13 18.82 27.40 -17.49
CA ARG A 13 17.47 27.88 -17.08
C ARG A 13 16.40 27.54 -18.11
N THR A 14 16.64 27.81 -19.39
CA THR A 14 15.65 27.50 -20.45
C THR A 14 15.42 26.00 -20.64
N PHE A 15 16.48 25.19 -20.48
CA PHE A 15 16.39 23.74 -20.47
C PHE A 15 15.58 23.23 -19.26
N LEU A 16 15.87 23.74 -18.06
CA LEU A 16 15.15 23.41 -16.84
C LEU A 16 13.68 23.81 -16.94
N GLU A 17 13.34 24.99 -17.46
CA GLU A 17 11.94 25.39 -17.65
C GLU A 17 11.18 24.47 -18.60
N ARG A 18 11.81 23.99 -19.69
CA ARG A 18 11.19 22.99 -20.58
C ARG A 18 11.05 21.63 -19.90
N PHE A 19 12.07 21.21 -19.16
CA PHE A 19 12.05 19.95 -18.42
C PHE A 19 10.99 19.95 -17.30
N PHE A 20 10.91 21.02 -16.51
CA PHE A 20 9.90 21.21 -15.46
C PHE A 20 8.50 21.53 -16.00
N ARG A 21 8.33 21.86 -17.29
CA ARG A 21 7.01 21.87 -17.93
C ARG A 21 6.63 20.53 -18.54
N SER A 22 7.58 19.60 -18.66
CA SER A 22 7.35 18.28 -19.23
C SER A 22 6.56 17.38 -18.30
N ALA A 23 5.81 16.45 -18.88
CA ALA A 23 5.14 15.37 -18.15
C ALA A 23 6.14 14.39 -17.49
N CYS A 24 7.45 14.52 -17.75
CA CYS A 24 8.49 13.66 -17.18
C CYS A 24 8.48 13.63 -15.65
N VAL A 25 8.35 14.78 -14.99
CA VAL A 25 8.37 14.89 -13.52
C VAL A 25 7.23 14.09 -12.86
N PRO A 26 5.94 14.37 -13.15
CA PRO A 26 4.85 13.62 -12.53
C PRO A 26 4.86 12.14 -12.93
N THR A 27 5.30 11.80 -14.15
CA THR A 27 5.45 10.39 -14.57
C THR A 27 6.52 9.67 -13.75
N ALA A 28 7.69 10.26 -13.54
CA ALA A 28 8.76 9.65 -12.76
C ALA A 28 8.35 9.42 -11.30
N LEU A 29 7.72 10.42 -10.67
CA LEU A 29 7.22 10.30 -9.30
C LEU A 29 6.08 9.27 -9.18
N ALA A 30 5.20 9.20 -10.17
CA ALA A 30 4.17 8.18 -10.20
C ALA A 30 4.74 6.76 -10.32
N CYS A 31 5.77 6.56 -11.16
CA CYS A 31 6.48 5.28 -11.23
C CYS A 31 7.11 4.90 -9.89
N ALA A 32 7.72 5.85 -9.19
CA ALA A 32 8.28 5.62 -7.86
C ALA A 32 7.21 5.23 -6.83
N LEU A 33 6.06 5.94 -6.81
CA LEU A 33 4.93 5.61 -5.93
C LEU A 33 4.30 4.24 -6.26
N LEU A 34 4.16 3.88 -7.54
CA LEU A 34 3.69 2.54 -7.93
C LEU A 34 4.65 1.44 -7.47
N LEU A 35 5.96 1.66 -7.61
CA LEU A 35 6.97 0.72 -7.13
C LEU A 35 6.91 0.57 -5.61
N ALA A 36 6.81 1.69 -4.88
CA ALA A 36 6.67 1.69 -3.43
C ALA A 36 5.39 0.93 -2.99
N ALA A 37 4.25 1.24 -3.60
CA ALA A 37 2.98 0.58 -3.34
C ALA A 37 3.05 -0.93 -3.61
N PHE A 38 3.68 -1.33 -4.71
CA PHE A 38 3.87 -2.73 -5.07
C PHE A 38 4.75 -3.47 -4.05
N LEU A 39 5.89 -2.90 -3.67
CA LEU A 39 6.80 -3.52 -2.71
C LEU A 39 6.17 -3.66 -1.31
N LYS A 40 5.45 -2.62 -0.84
CA LYS A 40 4.68 -2.68 0.41
C LYS A 40 3.53 -3.69 0.33
N GLY A 41 2.81 -3.72 -0.79
CA GLY A 41 1.74 -4.70 -1.02
C GLY A 41 2.25 -6.14 -1.03
N HIS A 42 3.44 -6.36 -1.60
CA HIS A 42 4.12 -7.64 -1.56
C HIS A 42 4.52 -8.04 -0.13
N GLU A 43 5.10 -7.14 0.66
CA GLU A 43 5.40 -7.41 2.09
C GLU A 43 4.12 -7.76 2.86
N LEU A 44 3.05 -6.96 2.73
CA LEU A 44 1.77 -7.24 3.38
C LEU A 44 1.18 -8.61 3.02
N ALA A 45 1.39 -9.03 1.77
CA ALA A 45 0.90 -10.30 1.28
C ALA A 45 1.78 -11.49 1.69
N THR A 46 3.07 -11.27 1.98
CA THR A 46 4.03 -12.35 2.24
C THR A 46 4.44 -12.49 3.69
N GLU A 47 4.34 -11.43 4.49
CA GLU A 47 4.92 -11.38 5.82
C GLU A 47 3.88 -11.23 6.93
N GLU A 48 4.12 -11.94 8.03
CA GLU A 48 3.43 -11.73 9.29
C GLU A 48 3.99 -10.49 9.97
N LEU A 49 3.41 -9.34 9.64
CA LEU A 49 3.69 -8.09 10.34
C LEU A 49 3.22 -8.21 11.80
N GLY A 50 4.16 -8.15 12.73
CA GLY A 50 3.87 -8.02 14.15
C GLY A 50 3.14 -6.70 14.41
N GLU A 51 1.87 -6.78 14.82
CA GLU A 51 1.02 -5.62 15.11
C GLU A 51 1.39 -5.01 16.48
N ASN A 52 2.56 -4.35 16.56
CA ASN A 52 3.05 -3.76 17.82
C ASN A 52 2.74 -2.25 17.93
N SER A 53 2.40 -1.61 16.82
CA SER A 53 2.10 -0.18 16.71
C SER A 53 1.10 0.10 15.59
N LEU A 54 0.51 1.31 15.57
CA LEU A 54 -0.39 1.76 14.50
C LEU A 54 0.30 1.73 13.12
N PHE A 55 1.58 2.11 13.04
CA PHE A 55 2.34 2.12 11.79
C PHE A 55 2.67 0.71 11.28
N THR A 56 2.69 -0.27 12.17
CA THR A 56 2.82 -1.70 11.82
C THR A 56 1.46 -2.39 11.63
N SER A 57 0.35 -1.67 11.81
CA SER A 57 -0.97 -2.23 11.59
C SER A 57 -1.16 -2.56 10.12
N ARG A 58 -1.55 -3.80 9.83
CA ARG A 58 -1.81 -4.27 8.46
C ARG A 58 -2.87 -3.44 7.74
N TRP A 59 -3.90 -3.00 8.45
CA TRP A 59 -4.94 -2.14 7.89
C TRP A 59 -4.39 -0.77 7.47
N PHE A 60 -3.56 -0.17 8.32
CA PHE A 60 -2.93 1.11 8.02
C PHE A 60 -2.01 0.98 6.80
N LEU A 61 -1.16 -0.05 6.76
CA LEU A 61 -0.26 -0.32 5.63
C LEU A 61 -1.03 -0.63 4.34
N ALA A 62 -2.13 -1.37 4.40
CA ALA A 62 -2.98 -1.64 3.24
C ALA A 62 -3.63 -0.35 2.69
N LEU A 63 -4.14 0.52 3.58
CA LEU A 63 -4.65 1.83 3.19
C LEU A 63 -3.55 2.70 2.57
N LEU A 64 -2.33 2.64 3.10
CA LEU A 64 -1.19 3.37 2.57
C LEU A 64 -0.80 2.89 1.16
N VAL A 65 -0.78 1.58 0.92
CA VAL A 65 -0.54 1.00 -0.42
C VAL A 65 -1.59 1.46 -1.42
N LEU A 66 -2.87 1.43 -1.03
CA LEU A 66 -3.96 1.93 -1.87
C LEU A 66 -3.82 3.42 -2.15
N TRP A 67 -3.49 4.23 -1.12
CA TRP A 67 -3.25 5.65 -1.27
C TRP A 67 -2.12 5.96 -2.27
N GLU A 68 -0.97 5.31 -2.12
CA GLU A 68 0.19 5.47 -3.03
C GLU A 68 -0.19 5.08 -4.46
N GLY A 69 -0.89 3.97 -4.65
CA GLY A 69 -1.37 3.52 -5.96
C GLY A 69 -2.39 4.47 -6.59
N ALA A 70 -3.31 5.02 -5.80
CA ALA A 70 -4.31 5.98 -6.26
C ALA A 70 -3.65 7.29 -6.70
N LEU A 71 -2.75 7.82 -5.87
CA LEU A 71 -2.03 9.06 -6.15
C LEU A 71 -1.13 8.92 -7.38
N ALA A 72 -0.45 7.78 -7.55
CA ALA A 72 0.35 7.51 -8.73
C ALA A 72 -0.52 7.44 -10.00
N SER A 73 -1.65 6.74 -9.94
CA SER A 73 -2.61 6.67 -11.05
C SER A 73 -3.14 8.06 -11.41
N TRP A 74 -3.39 8.90 -10.40
CA TRP A 74 -3.81 10.29 -10.59
C TRP A 74 -2.72 11.12 -11.29
N LEU A 75 -1.47 11.04 -10.84
CA LEU A 75 -0.33 11.72 -11.49
C LEU A 75 -0.14 11.29 -12.95
N LEU A 76 -0.25 9.98 -13.26
CA LEU A 76 -0.17 9.46 -14.64
C LEU A 76 -1.34 9.91 -15.51
N SER A 77 -2.53 10.06 -14.93
CA SER A 77 -3.70 10.51 -15.65
C SER A 77 -3.62 11.98 -16.05
N GLY A 78 -2.78 12.79 -15.41
CA GLY A 78 -2.68 14.23 -15.64
C GLY A 78 -3.98 15.00 -15.37
N LEU A 79 -4.97 14.39 -14.73
CA LEU A 79 -6.24 15.02 -14.34
C LEU A 79 -5.97 15.95 -13.15
N HIS A 80 -6.51 17.17 -13.15
CA HIS A 80 -6.32 18.16 -12.08
C HIS A 80 -4.86 18.27 -11.57
N PRO A 81 -3.90 18.62 -12.44
CA PRO A 81 -2.48 18.54 -12.10
C PRO A 81 -2.10 19.43 -10.90
N ARG A 82 -2.83 20.52 -10.64
CA ARG A 82 -2.62 21.36 -9.46
C ARG A 82 -2.98 20.64 -8.16
N LEU A 83 -4.10 19.92 -8.14
CA LEU A 83 -4.54 19.17 -6.96
C LEU A 83 -3.66 17.92 -6.78
N ALA A 84 -3.39 17.18 -7.86
CA ALA A 84 -2.47 16.05 -7.82
C ALA A 84 -1.08 16.46 -7.29
N ARG A 85 -0.57 17.63 -7.71
CA ARG A 85 0.65 18.23 -7.17
C ARG A 85 0.57 18.49 -5.67
N ALA A 86 -0.50 19.13 -5.21
CA ALA A 86 -0.69 19.45 -3.79
C ALA A 86 -0.75 18.17 -2.93
N MET A 87 -1.49 17.16 -3.39
CA MET A 87 -1.59 15.87 -2.70
C MET A 87 -0.24 15.13 -2.70
N ALA A 88 0.52 15.19 -3.79
CA ALA A 88 1.87 14.65 -3.85
C ALA A 88 2.82 15.36 -2.89
N LEU A 89 2.80 16.70 -2.83
CA LEU A 89 3.59 17.46 -1.86
C LEU A 89 3.27 17.06 -0.42
N LEU A 90 1.98 16.97 -0.07
CA LEU A 90 1.57 16.55 1.27
C LEU A 90 2.03 15.12 1.59
N THR A 91 1.92 14.20 0.63
CA THR A 91 2.31 12.80 0.82
C THR A 91 3.83 12.67 0.99
N PHE A 92 4.63 13.27 0.12
CA PHE A 92 6.09 13.25 0.25
C PHE A 92 6.58 14.01 1.49
N LEU A 93 5.86 15.03 1.95
CA LEU A 93 6.17 15.70 3.21
C LEU A 93 5.94 14.77 4.41
N ALA A 94 4.85 14.01 4.41
CA ALA A 94 4.58 13.01 5.45
C ALA A 94 5.63 11.88 5.43
N PHE A 95 6.03 11.41 4.25
CA PHE A 95 7.09 10.40 4.09
C PHE A 95 8.44 10.92 4.58
N PHE A 96 8.80 12.15 4.20
CA PHE A 96 10.00 12.80 4.69
C PHE A 96 10.04 12.87 6.21
N GLN A 97 8.95 13.28 6.87
CA GLN A 97 8.88 13.35 8.33
C GLN A 97 9.05 11.98 8.98
N ALA A 98 8.39 10.94 8.45
CA ALA A 98 8.52 9.58 8.94
C ALA A 98 9.95 9.03 8.77
N ALA A 99 10.55 9.23 7.59
CA ALA A 99 11.92 8.80 7.29
C ALA A 99 12.94 9.55 8.16
N LEU A 100 12.75 10.85 8.37
CA LEU A 100 13.61 11.68 9.22
C LEU A 100 13.53 11.23 10.68
N TYR A 101 12.34 10.93 11.19
CA TYR A 101 12.15 10.40 12.54
C TYR A 101 12.92 9.08 12.74
N LEU A 102 12.81 8.14 11.79
CA LEU A 102 13.54 6.87 11.85
C LEU A 102 15.06 7.07 11.75
N ALA A 103 15.51 7.96 10.86
CA ALA A 103 16.92 8.29 10.71
C ALA A 103 17.50 8.90 11.99
N ALA A 104 16.77 9.83 12.62
CA ALA A 104 17.17 10.47 13.87
C ALA A 104 17.16 9.50 15.07
N SER A 105 16.28 8.50 15.04
CA SER A 105 16.20 7.46 16.07
C SER A 105 17.29 6.38 15.93
N GLY A 106 18.12 6.44 14.89
CA GLY A 106 19.20 5.46 14.66
C GLY A 106 18.70 4.10 14.17
N GLU A 107 17.50 4.03 13.60
CA GLU A 107 16.96 2.78 13.05
C GLU A 107 17.79 2.30 11.87
N ALA A 108 18.14 1.01 11.84
CA ALA A 108 19.04 0.46 10.83
C ALA A 108 18.41 0.45 9.42
N SER A 109 17.07 0.45 9.32
CA SER A 109 16.36 0.36 8.04
C SER A 109 14.99 1.03 8.08
N CYS A 110 14.61 1.75 7.02
CA CYS A 110 13.21 2.15 6.81
C CYS A 110 12.45 1.04 6.08
N ARG A 111 11.27 0.66 6.60
CA ARG A 111 10.28 -0.19 5.89
C ARG A 111 9.44 0.57 4.85
N CYS A 112 9.92 1.74 4.42
CA CYS A 112 9.28 2.59 3.42
C CYS A 112 9.08 1.87 2.06
N LEU A 113 9.98 0.95 1.70
CA LEU A 113 9.94 0.14 0.46
C LEU A 113 9.61 -1.34 0.75
N GLY A 114 8.86 -1.58 1.81
CA GLY A 114 8.53 -2.92 2.26
C GLY A 114 9.73 -3.66 2.85
N LYS A 115 9.93 -4.93 2.45
CA LYS A 115 11.04 -5.80 2.90
C LYS A 115 12.43 -5.28 2.51
N ALA A 116 12.53 -4.40 1.52
CA ALA A 116 13.81 -3.85 1.09
C ALA A 116 14.40 -2.93 2.17
N SER A 117 15.30 -3.48 2.99
CA SER A 117 16.01 -2.71 4.03
C SER A 117 16.85 -1.63 3.35
N THR A 118 16.37 -0.39 3.45
CA THR A 118 17.07 0.78 2.91
C THR A 118 17.43 1.70 4.07
N ASN A 119 18.64 2.24 4.08
CA ASN A 119 19.06 3.19 5.10
C ASN A 119 18.10 4.40 5.11
N PRO A 120 17.52 4.78 6.26
CA PRO A 120 16.57 5.89 6.36
C PRO A 120 17.07 7.22 5.77
N TRP A 121 18.38 7.50 5.85
CA TRP A 121 18.96 8.73 5.30
C TRP A 121 18.81 8.84 3.78
N PHE A 122 18.84 7.73 3.05
CA PHE A 122 18.58 7.75 1.61
C PHE A 122 17.12 8.10 1.30
N MET A 123 16.17 7.65 2.12
CA MET A 123 14.75 8.01 1.97
C MET A 123 14.52 9.49 2.24
N VAL A 124 15.14 10.03 3.30
CA VAL A 124 15.12 11.47 3.59
C VAL A 124 15.62 12.26 2.38
N GLY A 125 16.76 11.87 1.80
CA GLY A 125 17.31 12.53 0.61
C GLY A 125 16.39 12.43 -0.62
N PHE A 126 15.80 11.25 -0.84
CA PHE A 126 14.86 11.03 -1.93
C PHE A 126 13.60 11.90 -1.78
N ASP A 127 12.99 11.95 -0.59
CA ASP A 127 11.77 12.73 -0.36
C ASP A 127 12.04 14.24 -0.44
N VAL A 128 13.18 14.73 0.06
CA VAL A 128 13.60 16.14 -0.12
C VAL A 128 13.75 16.48 -1.60
N LEU A 129 14.37 15.59 -2.38
CA LEU A 129 14.51 15.78 -3.83
C LEU A 129 13.15 15.79 -4.53
N ALA A 130 12.25 14.86 -4.18
CA ALA A 130 10.90 14.80 -4.72
C ALA A 130 10.09 16.07 -4.38
N LEU A 131 10.18 16.56 -3.14
CA LEU A 131 9.57 17.82 -2.71
C LEU A 131 10.12 19.01 -3.47
N ALA A 132 11.44 19.15 -3.58
CA ALA A 132 12.08 20.24 -4.30
C ALA A 132 11.66 20.26 -5.78
N VAL A 133 11.65 19.08 -6.42
CA VAL A 133 11.20 18.91 -7.81
C VAL A 133 9.70 19.25 -7.95
N LEU A 134 8.84 18.82 -7.02
CA LEU A 134 7.42 19.16 -7.03
C LEU A 134 7.17 20.65 -6.78
N VAL A 135 7.96 21.33 -5.94
CA VAL A 135 7.88 22.78 -5.70
C VAL A 135 8.35 23.56 -6.94
N ALA A 136 9.38 23.08 -7.64
CA ALA A 136 9.85 23.68 -8.88
C ALA A 136 8.92 23.40 -10.08
N TRP A 137 8.22 22.26 -10.07
CA TRP A 137 7.33 21.84 -11.16
C TRP A 137 6.05 22.66 -11.19
N THR A 138 5.83 23.43 -12.26
CA THR A 138 4.56 24.13 -12.51
C THR A 138 3.84 23.51 -13.71
N PRO A 139 2.59 23.04 -13.56
CA PRO A 139 1.86 22.47 -14.68
C PRO A 139 1.62 23.54 -15.77
N ALA A 140 2.08 23.26 -16.99
CA ALA A 140 2.14 24.22 -18.09
C ALA A 140 0.75 24.66 -18.61
N HIS A 141 -0.29 23.86 -18.38
CA HIS A 141 -1.64 24.14 -18.84
C HIS A 141 -2.61 24.06 -17.64
N PRO A 142 -3.63 24.95 -17.56
CA PRO A 142 -4.80 24.70 -16.71
C PRO A 142 -5.38 23.36 -17.16
N GLY A 143 -5.09 22.31 -16.38
CA GLY A 143 -5.32 20.94 -16.84
C GLY A 143 -6.79 20.69 -17.17
N ALA A 144 -6.99 19.73 -18.08
CA ALA A 144 -8.23 18.99 -18.28
C ALA A 144 -9.00 18.82 -16.95
N SER A 145 -10.17 19.45 -16.83
CA SER A 145 -11.07 19.21 -15.70
C SER A 145 -11.76 17.84 -15.86
N ILE A 146 -12.16 17.21 -14.76
CA ILE A 146 -12.90 15.92 -14.74
C ILE A 146 -14.09 15.96 -15.70
N PHE A 147 -14.80 17.09 -15.77
CA PHE A 147 -15.96 17.27 -16.62
C PHE A 147 -15.61 17.28 -18.11
N THR A 148 -14.48 17.88 -18.49
CA THR A 148 -14.03 17.91 -19.89
C THR A 148 -13.56 16.55 -20.41
N HIS A 149 -13.08 15.67 -19.52
CA HIS A 149 -12.51 14.36 -19.89
C HIS A 149 -13.10 13.20 -19.09
N ARG A 150 -14.44 13.17 -18.96
CA ARG A 150 -15.18 12.14 -18.20
C ARG A 150 -14.78 10.70 -18.54
N ARG A 151 -14.54 10.41 -19.82
CA ARG A 151 -14.11 9.07 -20.28
C ARG A 151 -12.76 8.67 -19.68
N ARG A 152 -11.76 9.56 -19.70
CA ARG A 152 -10.42 9.29 -19.15
C ARG A 152 -10.47 9.06 -17.65
N PHE A 153 -11.22 9.89 -16.93
CA PHE A 153 -11.44 9.70 -15.49
C PHE A 153 -12.10 8.35 -15.19
N ALA A 154 -13.21 8.03 -15.89
CA ALA A 154 -13.90 6.76 -15.71
C ALA A 154 -12.98 5.56 -15.99
N THR A 155 -12.18 5.62 -17.06
CA THR A 155 -11.20 4.56 -17.37
C THR A 155 -10.19 4.37 -16.24
N VAL A 156 -9.57 5.44 -15.75
CA VAL A 156 -8.58 5.35 -14.66
C VAL A 156 -9.24 4.84 -13.37
N ALA A 157 -10.43 5.32 -13.02
CA ALA A 157 -11.15 4.89 -11.84
C ALA A 157 -11.54 3.41 -11.90
N ILE A 158 -12.08 2.95 -13.03
CA ILE A 158 -12.45 1.53 -13.23
C ILE A 158 -11.20 0.64 -13.13
N ILE A 159 -10.12 1.02 -13.82
CA ILE A 159 -8.85 0.27 -13.75
C ILE A 159 -8.34 0.20 -12.31
N TYR A 160 -8.31 1.33 -11.62
CA TYR A 160 -7.86 1.39 -10.24
C TYR A 160 -8.71 0.48 -9.35
N VAL A 161 -10.04 0.54 -9.44
CA VAL A 161 -10.95 -0.32 -8.67
C VAL A 161 -10.73 -1.81 -8.96
N LEU A 162 -10.59 -2.17 -10.23
CA LEU A 162 -10.35 -3.57 -10.65
C LEU A 162 -9.02 -4.13 -10.14
N VAL A 163 -8.02 -3.28 -9.89
CA VAL A 163 -6.72 -3.70 -9.33
C VAL A 163 -6.73 -3.62 -7.79
N ALA A 164 -7.24 -2.52 -7.25
CA ALA A 164 -7.23 -2.21 -5.82
C ALA A 164 -8.13 -3.14 -5.00
N ILE A 165 -9.33 -3.48 -5.47
CA ILE A 165 -10.25 -4.34 -4.72
C ILE A 165 -9.68 -5.74 -4.55
N PRO A 166 -9.23 -6.46 -5.59
CA PRO A 166 -8.63 -7.79 -5.41
C PRO A 166 -7.35 -7.74 -4.57
N ALA A 167 -6.51 -6.71 -4.74
CA ALA A 167 -5.32 -6.53 -3.92
C ALA A 167 -5.69 -6.35 -2.44
N LEU A 168 -6.68 -5.51 -2.14
CA LEU A 168 -7.18 -5.30 -0.79
C LEU A 168 -7.80 -6.59 -0.22
N ILE A 169 -8.71 -7.25 -0.95
CA ILE A 169 -9.30 -8.52 -0.51
C ILE A 169 -8.21 -9.53 -0.19
N ASN A 170 -7.17 -9.62 -1.02
CA ASN A 170 -6.08 -10.56 -0.79
C ASN A 170 -5.26 -10.19 0.47
N MET A 171 -4.91 -8.91 0.65
CA MET A 171 -4.23 -8.43 1.87
C MET A 171 -5.07 -8.67 3.14
N LEU A 172 -6.39 -8.50 3.05
CA LEU A 172 -7.30 -8.68 4.19
C LEU A 172 -7.65 -10.14 4.48
N ALA A 173 -7.79 -10.94 3.42
CA ALA A 173 -8.01 -12.38 3.54
C ALA A 173 -6.78 -13.08 4.09
N TYR A 174 -5.58 -12.56 3.80
CA TYR A 174 -4.34 -13.04 4.40
C TYR A 174 -4.24 -12.58 5.86
N THR A 175 -4.98 -13.25 6.75
CA THR A 175 -4.75 -13.18 8.19
C THR A 175 -4.31 -14.56 8.68
N PRO A 176 -3.15 -14.69 9.35
CA PRO A 176 -2.78 -15.92 10.06
C PRO A 176 -3.90 -16.36 11.02
N ARG A 177 -4.60 -15.37 11.60
CA ARG A 177 -5.79 -15.54 12.44
C ARG A 177 -6.99 -16.18 11.72
N GLY A 178 -7.08 -16.09 10.39
CA GLY A 178 -8.19 -16.64 9.60
C GLY A 178 -8.31 -18.16 9.73
N GLN A 179 -7.19 -18.89 9.75
CA GLN A 179 -7.20 -20.33 10.02
C GLN A 179 -7.40 -20.64 11.50
N MET A 180 -6.85 -19.83 12.42
CA MET A 180 -7.11 -19.99 13.86
C MET A 180 -8.60 -19.90 14.19
N ARG A 181 -9.33 -19.00 13.50
CA ARG A 181 -10.78 -18.88 13.69
C ARG A 181 -11.49 -20.17 13.30
N LEU A 182 -11.08 -20.83 12.21
CA LEU A 182 -11.63 -22.13 11.82
C LEU A 182 -11.33 -23.22 12.86
N LEU A 183 -10.12 -23.26 13.42
CA LEU A 183 -9.76 -24.21 14.48
C LEU A 183 -10.64 -24.04 15.73
N ARG A 184 -10.96 -22.79 16.12
CA ARG A 184 -11.80 -22.50 17.29
C ARG A 184 -13.27 -22.91 17.13
N HIS A 185 -13.75 -22.98 15.89
CA HIS A 185 -15.13 -23.40 15.58
C HIS A 185 -15.24 -24.90 15.30
N ASP A 186 -14.13 -25.63 15.23
CA ASP A 186 -14.17 -27.08 15.02
C ASP A 186 -14.48 -27.79 16.36
N PRO A 187 -15.65 -28.45 16.49
CA PRO A 187 -16.04 -29.10 17.75
C PRO A 187 -15.10 -30.24 18.13
N SER A 188 -14.42 -30.88 17.16
CA SER A 188 -13.46 -31.95 17.41
C SER A 188 -12.20 -31.45 18.15
N LEU A 189 -11.89 -30.16 18.05
CA LEU A 189 -10.77 -29.50 18.73
C LEU A 189 -11.16 -28.84 20.06
N ALA A 190 -12.42 -29.00 20.50
CA ALA A 190 -12.88 -28.46 21.78
C ALA A 190 -12.45 -29.30 22.99
N ALA A 191 -11.85 -30.48 22.77
CA ALA A 191 -11.32 -31.35 23.82
C ALA A 191 -10.32 -30.61 24.71
N ARG A 192 -10.36 -30.87 26.02
CA ARG A 192 -9.49 -30.24 27.02
C ARG A 192 -8.33 -31.17 27.34
N LEU A 193 -7.12 -30.62 27.32
CA LEU A 193 -5.87 -31.31 27.63
C LEU A 193 -5.28 -30.74 28.91
N ASN A 194 -4.83 -31.66 29.77
CA ASN A 194 -3.98 -31.35 30.90
C ASN A 194 -2.54 -31.64 30.49
N VAL A 195 -1.77 -30.58 30.26
CA VAL A 195 -0.40 -30.69 29.77
C VAL A 195 0.50 -30.07 30.81
N GLN A 196 1.36 -30.89 31.41
CA GLN A 196 2.44 -30.48 32.32
C GLN A 196 3.75 -31.06 31.79
N LEU A 197 4.30 -30.43 30.77
CA LEU A 197 5.50 -30.90 30.09
C LEU A 197 6.62 -29.86 30.23
N LYS A 198 7.80 -30.32 30.63
CA LYS A 198 9.02 -29.53 30.72
C LYS A 198 9.94 -29.93 29.57
N GLY A 199 10.24 -29.01 28.65
CA GLY A 199 11.03 -29.32 27.46
C GLY A 199 10.29 -30.25 26.49
N ALA A 200 8.97 -30.03 26.33
CA ALA A 200 8.14 -30.87 25.48
C ALA A 200 8.64 -30.85 24.03
N THR A 201 8.78 -32.02 23.41
CA THR A 201 9.01 -32.06 21.96
C THR A 201 7.69 -31.83 21.22
N THR A 202 7.78 -31.31 19.99
CA THR A 202 6.61 -31.18 19.11
C THR A 202 5.87 -32.51 18.97
N GLN A 203 6.60 -33.62 18.81
CA GLN A 203 6.01 -34.95 18.67
C GLN A 203 5.22 -35.36 19.92
N GLN A 204 5.76 -35.12 21.12
CA GLN A 204 5.03 -35.41 22.37
C GLN A 204 3.71 -34.63 22.49
N LEU A 205 3.70 -33.37 22.03
CA LEU A 205 2.47 -32.59 21.98
C LEU A 205 1.50 -33.08 20.90
N LEU A 206 2.00 -33.50 19.73
CA LEU A 206 1.16 -34.12 18.70
C LEU A 206 0.51 -35.40 19.20
N ASP A 207 1.26 -36.25 19.92
CA ASP A 207 0.75 -37.50 20.49
C ASP A 207 -0.30 -37.21 21.58
N HIS A 208 -0.10 -36.17 22.40
CA HIS A 208 -1.12 -35.72 23.37
C HIS A 208 -2.37 -35.19 22.69
N LEU A 209 -2.21 -34.40 21.62
CA LEU A 209 -3.33 -33.91 20.81
C LEU A 209 -4.10 -35.09 20.21
N HIS A 210 -3.38 -36.06 19.62
CA HIS A 210 -3.97 -37.26 19.04
C HIS A 210 -4.76 -38.07 20.07
N SER A 211 -4.17 -38.32 21.24
CA SER A 211 -4.81 -39.07 22.32
C SER A 211 -6.08 -38.37 22.85
N ALA A 212 -6.07 -37.03 22.92
CA ALA A 212 -7.19 -36.27 23.46
C ALA A 212 -8.35 -36.06 22.47
N THR A 213 -8.06 -35.91 21.18
CA THR A 213 -9.09 -35.60 20.17
C THR A 213 -9.45 -36.78 19.28
N GLY A 214 -8.62 -37.83 19.22
CA GLY A 214 -8.75 -38.93 18.26
C GLY A 214 -8.40 -38.55 16.81
N LEU A 215 -7.87 -37.35 16.57
CA LEU A 215 -7.52 -36.86 15.22
C LEU A 215 -6.04 -37.10 14.92
N HIS A 216 -5.69 -37.32 13.66
CA HIS A 216 -4.30 -37.46 13.24
C HIS A 216 -3.62 -36.09 13.09
N PHE A 217 -2.55 -35.84 13.84
CA PHE A 217 -1.75 -34.63 13.71
C PHE A 217 -0.38 -34.96 13.13
N SER A 218 0.05 -34.19 12.13
CA SER A 218 1.39 -34.33 11.55
C SER A 218 2.01 -32.95 11.30
N VAL A 219 3.33 -32.93 11.20
CA VAL A 219 4.10 -31.72 10.87
C VAL A 219 4.82 -31.99 9.54
N GLU A 220 4.80 -31.01 8.65
CA GLU A 220 5.56 -31.05 7.40
C GLU A 220 7.06 -31.23 7.71
N SER A 221 7.77 -32.06 6.94
CA SER A 221 9.18 -32.41 7.23
C SER A 221 10.10 -31.20 7.38
N GLY A 222 9.83 -30.12 6.64
CA GLY A 222 10.56 -28.85 6.73
C GLY A 222 10.28 -28.02 7.99
N LEU A 223 9.34 -28.42 8.85
CA LEU A 223 9.00 -27.83 10.15
C LEU A 223 9.30 -28.80 11.31
N ALA A 224 9.86 -29.98 11.02
CA ALA A 224 10.12 -31.00 12.04
C ALA A 224 11.23 -30.61 13.02
N GLN A 225 12.03 -29.57 12.72
CA GLN A 225 12.98 -29.02 13.67
C GLN A 225 12.21 -28.42 14.85
N THR A 226 12.37 -29.07 16.00
CA THR A 226 11.59 -28.82 17.20
C THR A 226 12.00 -27.46 17.79
N PRO A 227 11.13 -26.43 17.77
CA PRO A 227 11.41 -25.25 18.57
C PRO A 227 11.42 -25.65 20.04
N ASP A 228 12.32 -25.07 20.84
CA ASP A 228 12.24 -25.24 22.29
C ASP A 228 10.95 -24.58 22.78
N LEU A 229 10.00 -25.43 23.18
CA LEU A 229 8.70 -25.00 23.68
C LEU A 229 8.75 -24.56 25.14
N GLY A 230 9.91 -24.74 25.80
CA GLY A 230 10.10 -24.44 27.21
C GLY A 230 9.22 -25.31 28.11
N GLN A 231 8.75 -24.73 29.20
CA GLN A 231 7.82 -25.38 30.13
C GLN A 231 6.39 -24.94 29.80
N ILE A 232 5.54 -25.89 29.45
CA ILE A 232 4.11 -25.68 29.21
C ILE A 232 3.34 -26.37 30.34
N SER A 233 2.66 -25.57 31.16
CA SER A 233 1.80 -26.06 32.24
C SER A 233 0.43 -25.42 32.09
N THR A 234 -0.55 -26.21 31.65
CA THR A 234 -1.95 -25.77 31.53
C THR A 234 -2.87 -26.84 32.09
N ASN A 235 -3.73 -26.47 33.05
CA ASN A 235 -4.62 -27.40 33.73
C ASN A 235 -5.96 -27.62 33.00
N SER A 236 -6.15 -27.09 31.77
CA SER A 236 -7.33 -27.34 30.93
C SER A 236 -7.25 -26.59 29.58
N ALA A 237 -6.14 -26.71 28.84
CA ALA A 237 -6.08 -26.04 27.53
C ALA A 237 -6.94 -26.76 26.51
N ARG A 238 -7.67 -26.02 25.66
CA ARG A 238 -8.37 -26.64 24.52
C ARG A 238 -7.35 -27.09 23.47
N ALA A 239 -7.64 -28.16 22.73
CA ALA A 239 -6.74 -28.69 21.70
C ALA A 239 -6.33 -27.62 20.67
N TRP A 240 -7.28 -26.81 20.19
CA TRP A 240 -6.96 -25.72 19.28
C TRP A 240 -6.00 -24.67 19.87
N ALA A 241 -5.95 -24.49 21.19
CA ALA A 241 -5.03 -23.54 21.83
C ALA A 241 -3.59 -24.07 21.85
N ILE A 242 -3.42 -25.38 22.06
CA ILE A 242 -2.11 -26.05 21.94
C ILE A 242 -1.64 -26.03 20.48
N MET A 243 -2.56 -26.26 19.53
CA MET A 243 -2.28 -26.10 18.09
C MET A 243 -1.85 -24.67 17.76
N GLU A 244 -2.53 -23.66 18.30
CA GLU A 244 -2.18 -22.25 18.14
C GLU A 244 -0.77 -21.94 18.67
N LEU A 245 -0.46 -22.43 19.86
CA LEU A 245 0.88 -22.32 20.47
C LEU A 245 1.96 -22.99 19.60
N LEU A 246 1.70 -24.21 19.12
CA LEU A 246 2.64 -24.96 18.27
C LEU A 246 2.96 -24.21 16.97
N ALA A 247 1.95 -23.61 16.34
CA ALA A 247 2.14 -22.80 15.14
C ALA A 247 2.91 -21.51 15.42
N GLN A 248 2.61 -20.81 16.52
CA GLN A 248 3.29 -19.58 16.93
C GLN A 248 4.75 -19.79 17.33
N ARG A 249 5.10 -20.97 17.84
CA ARG A 249 6.46 -21.30 18.29
C ARG A 249 7.39 -21.77 17.17
N GLN A 250 6.88 -22.00 15.96
CA GLN A 250 7.74 -22.36 14.83
C GLN A 250 8.68 -21.20 14.46
N ASN A 251 9.91 -21.53 14.08
CA ASN A 251 10.89 -20.56 13.56
C ASN A 251 10.50 -20.00 12.18
N VAL A 252 9.56 -20.65 11.50
CA VAL A 252 9.03 -20.27 10.19
C VAL A 252 7.51 -20.13 10.33
N PRO A 253 6.87 -19.12 9.72
CA PRO A 253 5.42 -19.00 9.74
C PRO A 253 4.75 -20.31 9.33
N ALA A 254 3.93 -20.85 10.22
CA ALA A 254 3.29 -22.15 10.05
C ALA A 254 1.78 -22.05 10.30
N ARG A 255 1.02 -22.92 9.64
CA ARG A 255 -0.44 -22.93 9.73
C ARG A 255 -0.98 -24.35 9.66
N TRP A 256 -2.13 -24.57 10.29
CA TRP A 256 -2.77 -25.88 10.30
C TRP A 256 -3.68 -26.05 9.08
N LYS A 257 -3.36 -27.03 8.24
CA LYS A 257 -4.19 -27.46 7.12
C LYS A 257 -5.03 -28.67 7.54
N LYS A 258 -6.35 -28.57 7.43
CA LYS A 258 -7.26 -29.71 7.67
C LYS A 258 -7.04 -30.78 6.60
N THR A 259 -6.93 -32.03 7.01
CA THR A 259 -6.85 -33.24 6.17
C THR A 259 -8.08 -34.12 6.44
N ASP A 260 -8.27 -35.19 5.66
CA ASP A 260 -9.45 -36.05 5.80
C ASP A 260 -9.56 -36.72 7.18
N GLY A 261 -8.44 -36.90 7.89
CA GLY A 261 -8.38 -37.54 9.22
C GLY A 261 -7.83 -36.67 10.34
N GLY A 262 -7.57 -35.38 10.11
CA GLY A 262 -7.04 -34.50 11.15
C GLY A 262 -6.39 -33.23 10.61
N TYR A 263 -5.17 -32.94 11.05
CA TYR A 263 -4.50 -31.67 10.74
C TYR A 263 -3.01 -31.87 10.46
N LEU A 264 -2.54 -31.21 9.40
CA LEU A 264 -1.14 -31.13 9.03
C LEU A 264 -0.65 -29.70 9.30
N LEU A 265 0.36 -29.54 10.16
CA LEU A 265 1.08 -28.29 10.32
C LEU A 265 1.99 -28.12 9.11
N VAL A 266 1.57 -27.25 8.20
CA VAL A 266 2.33 -26.89 7.00
C VAL A 266 3.00 -25.56 7.20
N ARG A 267 4.07 -25.29 6.47
CA ARG A 267 4.54 -23.92 6.30
C ARG A 267 3.36 -23.10 5.80
N SER A 268 3.17 -21.91 6.36
CA SER A 268 2.28 -20.92 5.80
C SER A 268 2.84 -20.60 4.42
N ALA A 269 2.40 -21.35 3.40
CA ALA A 269 2.81 -21.09 2.03
C ALA A 269 2.53 -19.61 1.80
N PRO A 270 3.53 -18.82 1.36
CA PRO A 270 3.34 -17.39 1.16
C PRO A 270 2.14 -17.12 0.23
N PHE A 271 1.77 -18.11 -0.62
CA PHE A 271 0.59 -18.05 -1.49
C PHE A 271 -0.06 -19.43 -1.66
N GLY A 272 -1.39 -19.50 -1.66
CA GLY A 272 -2.14 -20.68 -2.09
C GLY A 272 -2.29 -20.72 -3.60
N ILE A 273 -1.60 -21.64 -4.28
CA ILE A 273 -1.81 -22.27 -5.62
C ILE A 273 -2.03 -21.37 -6.87
N ALA A 274 -2.48 -20.12 -6.76
CA ALA A 274 -2.41 -19.15 -7.83
C ALA A 274 -1.74 -17.90 -7.29
N ASN A 275 -0.96 -17.21 -8.10
CA ASN A 275 -0.26 -15.98 -7.73
C ASN A 275 -1.14 -14.79 -8.21
N PRO A 276 -2.24 -14.44 -7.51
CA PRO A 276 -3.16 -13.39 -7.94
C PRO A 276 -2.44 -12.05 -8.09
N TRP A 277 -1.30 -11.88 -7.43
CA TRP A 277 -0.40 -10.74 -7.58
C TRP A 277 0.33 -10.71 -8.92
N LEU A 278 0.82 -11.84 -9.43
CA LEU A 278 1.40 -11.85 -10.79
C LEU A 278 0.32 -11.55 -11.83
N VAL A 279 -0.88 -12.10 -11.67
CA VAL A 279 -1.99 -11.82 -12.58
C VAL A 279 -2.43 -10.36 -12.47
N SER A 280 -2.61 -9.82 -11.26
CA SER A 280 -3.00 -8.43 -11.06
C SER A 280 -1.90 -7.44 -11.45
N ALA A 281 -0.62 -7.75 -11.19
CA ALA A 281 0.52 -6.94 -11.60
C ALA A 281 0.70 -6.96 -13.13
N SER A 282 0.51 -8.11 -13.78
CA SER A 282 0.56 -8.21 -15.24
C SER A 282 -0.58 -7.43 -15.89
N VAL A 283 -1.79 -7.53 -15.33
CA VAL A 283 -2.96 -6.76 -15.78
C VAL A 283 -2.76 -5.26 -15.53
N ALA A 284 -2.25 -4.88 -14.36
CA ALA A 284 -1.96 -3.48 -14.02
C ALA A 284 -0.86 -2.90 -14.91
N LEU A 285 0.22 -3.64 -15.15
CA LEU A 285 1.31 -3.24 -16.04
C LEU A 285 0.81 -3.08 -17.48
N GLY A 286 0.02 -4.03 -17.98
CA GLY A 286 -0.63 -3.96 -19.29
C GLY A 286 -1.54 -2.74 -19.41
N LEU A 287 -2.32 -2.45 -18.36
CA LEU A 287 -3.22 -1.29 -18.32
C LEU A 287 -2.46 0.04 -18.24
N VAL A 288 -1.37 0.13 -17.47
CA VAL A 288 -0.49 1.30 -17.43
C VAL A 288 0.13 1.53 -18.81
N LEU A 289 0.61 0.48 -19.48
CA LEU A 289 1.11 0.56 -20.86
C LEU A 289 0.03 1.06 -21.82
N ILE A 290 -1.20 0.53 -21.73
CA ILE A 290 -2.35 1.00 -22.53
C ILE A 290 -2.65 2.48 -22.25
N LEU A 291 -2.67 2.91 -20.99
CA LEU A 291 -2.89 4.32 -20.61
C LEU A 291 -1.77 5.24 -21.11
N LEU A 292 -0.51 4.80 -21.06
CA LEU A 292 0.63 5.54 -21.60
C LEU A 292 0.56 5.64 -23.14
N LEU A 293 0.12 4.58 -23.82
CA LEU A 293 -0.07 4.59 -25.27
C LEU A 293 -1.25 5.48 -25.69
N PHE A 294 -2.36 5.48 -24.94
CA PHE A 294 -3.53 6.32 -25.24
C PHE A 294 -3.35 7.79 -24.87
N SER A 295 -2.61 8.09 -23.79
CA SER A 295 -2.34 9.46 -23.35
C SER A 295 -1.35 10.20 -24.26
N ARG A 296 -0.58 9.47 -25.08
CA ARG A 296 0.37 10.04 -26.02
C ARG A 296 -0.18 10.34 -27.40
N ARG A 297 -1.46 10.04 -27.72
CA ARG A 297 -2.02 10.57 -28.96
C ARG A 297 -2.12 12.08 -28.79
N PRO A 298 -1.26 12.86 -29.48
CA PRO A 298 -1.51 14.28 -29.54
C PRO A 298 -2.91 14.35 -30.16
N THR A 299 -3.78 15.19 -29.63
CA THR A 299 -4.73 15.89 -30.48
C THR A 299 -3.86 16.67 -31.47
N GLN A 300 -3.28 15.97 -32.45
CA GLN A 300 -2.86 16.55 -33.68
C GLN A 300 -4.14 17.21 -34.12
N GLY A 301 -4.12 18.54 -34.01
CA GLY A 301 -5.18 19.36 -34.54
C GLY A 301 -5.50 18.73 -35.88
N ILE A 302 -6.76 18.38 -36.04
CA ILE A 302 -7.39 18.52 -37.34
C ILE A 302 -7.02 19.96 -37.70
N ALA A 303 -5.89 20.10 -38.40
CA ALA A 303 -5.57 21.26 -39.18
C ALA A 303 -6.66 21.23 -40.23
N SER A 304 -7.85 21.65 -39.82
CA SER A 304 -8.92 22.00 -40.71
C SER A 304 -8.23 22.93 -41.69
N LYS A 305 -8.37 22.58 -42.96
CA LYS A 305 -8.22 23.45 -44.11
C LYS A 305 -9.26 24.59 -43.96
N GLN A 306 -9.21 25.31 -42.85
CA GLN A 306 -10.08 26.43 -42.51
C GLN A 306 -9.44 27.61 -43.22
N SER A 307 -9.99 27.83 -44.41
CA SER A 307 -9.68 28.86 -45.38
C SER A 307 -9.19 30.16 -44.73
N SER A 308 -8.18 30.77 -45.35
CA SER A 308 -7.56 32.04 -44.96
C SER A 308 -8.56 33.20 -44.77
N VAL A 309 -9.78 33.06 -45.26
CA VAL A 309 -10.86 34.06 -45.19
C VAL A 309 -11.35 34.29 -43.76
N TRP A 310 -11.38 33.27 -42.89
CA TRP A 310 -11.90 33.45 -41.52
C TRP A 310 -10.93 34.11 -40.54
N ARG A 311 -9.63 34.17 -40.85
CA ARG A 311 -8.65 34.93 -40.03
C ARG A 311 -8.80 36.44 -40.19
N ALA A 312 -9.26 36.91 -41.35
CA ALA A 312 -9.49 38.33 -41.59
C ALA A 312 -10.76 38.85 -40.88
N LEU A 313 -11.78 38.00 -40.73
CA LEU A 313 -13.04 38.40 -40.10
C LEU A 313 -13.06 38.24 -38.56
N TYR A 314 -12.27 37.32 -37.99
CA TYR A 314 -12.19 37.18 -36.53
C TYR A 314 -11.24 38.15 -35.83
N PHE A 315 -10.39 38.87 -36.58
CA PHE A 315 -9.47 39.85 -35.98
C PHE A 315 -10.13 41.19 -35.62
N ILE A 316 -11.38 41.41 -36.03
CA ILE A 316 -12.12 42.67 -35.79
C ILE A 316 -13.10 42.56 -34.62
N TRP A 317 -13.25 41.38 -34.00
CA TRP A 317 -14.23 41.17 -32.93
C TRP A 317 -13.70 40.30 -31.80
N GLN A 318 -12.65 40.77 -31.13
CA GLN A 318 -12.38 40.35 -29.74
C GLN A 318 -12.58 41.57 -28.83
N PRO A 319 -13.75 41.70 -28.20
CA PRO A 319 -13.92 42.61 -27.08
C PRO A 319 -13.03 42.13 -25.93
N ASP A 320 -12.33 43.07 -25.30
CA ASP A 320 -11.59 42.88 -24.05
C ASP A 320 -12.51 42.31 -22.96
N HIS A 321 -12.64 40.99 -22.88
CA HIS A 321 -13.28 40.35 -21.76
C HIS A 321 -12.32 40.34 -20.58
N HIS A 322 -12.53 41.36 -19.75
CA HIS A 322 -12.26 41.46 -18.32
C HIS A 322 -11.73 40.19 -17.65
N ARG A 323 -10.63 40.40 -16.93
CA ARG A 323 -10.11 39.58 -15.82
C ARG A 323 -11.23 38.83 -15.10
N ALA A 324 -11.48 37.59 -15.49
CA ALA A 324 -12.25 36.64 -14.69
C ALA A 324 -11.39 36.23 -13.49
N THR A 325 -11.49 37.04 -12.44
CA THR A 325 -10.98 36.74 -11.12
C THR A 325 -11.58 35.44 -10.59
N ARG A 326 -10.67 34.56 -10.16
CA ARG A 326 -10.82 33.45 -9.21
C ARG A 326 -11.64 32.25 -9.67
N SER A 327 -10.89 31.23 -10.12
CA SER A 327 -11.25 29.83 -9.97
C SER A 327 -11.37 29.50 -8.48
N ALA A 328 -12.51 29.81 -7.87
CA ALA A 328 -12.90 29.14 -6.64
C ALA A 328 -13.03 27.65 -6.95
N PHE A 329 -12.42 26.82 -6.11
CA PHE A 329 -12.57 25.37 -6.11
C PHE A 329 -14.06 25.04 -6.22
N SER A 330 -14.46 24.13 -7.12
CA SER A 330 -15.87 23.76 -7.13
C SER A 330 -16.19 23.09 -5.80
N LEU A 331 -17.28 23.53 -5.15
CA LEU A 331 -17.72 22.99 -3.85
C LEU A 331 -17.86 21.45 -3.89
N VAL A 332 -18.16 20.91 -5.08
CA VAL A 332 -18.21 19.47 -5.37
C VAL A 332 -16.83 18.80 -5.26
N GLU A 333 -15.75 19.39 -5.78
CA GLU A 333 -14.39 18.84 -5.63
C GLU A 333 -13.92 18.85 -4.19
N LEU A 334 -14.23 19.91 -3.43
CA LEU A 334 -13.93 19.98 -2.00
C LEU A 334 -14.70 18.89 -1.24
N LEU A 335 -15.98 18.68 -1.58
CA LEU A 335 -16.82 17.64 -0.99
C LEU A 335 -16.32 16.22 -1.27
N VAL A 336 -15.80 15.95 -2.47
CA VAL A 336 -15.24 14.63 -2.80
C VAL A 336 -13.96 14.37 -2.01
N VAL A 337 -13.07 15.36 -1.90
CA VAL A 337 -11.84 15.23 -1.11
C VAL A 337 -12.16 15.10 0.38
N MET A 338 -13.06 15.92 0.91
CA MET A 338 -13.55 15.78 2.29
C MET A 338 -14.25 14.44 2.51
N GLY A 339 -15.06 13.98 1.56
CA GLY A 339 -15.72 12.68 1.63
C GLY A 339 -14.72 11.53 1.71
N MET A 340 -13.65 11.58 0.91
CA MET A 340 -12.55 10.60 1.02
C MET A 340 -11.83 10.69 2.37
N ILE A 341 -11.54 11.90 2.88
CA ILE A 341 -10.88 12.08 4.18
C ILE A 341 -11.77 11.57 5.32
N VAL A 342 -13.06 11.92 5.33
CA VAL A 342 -14.02 11.45 6.34
C VAL A 342 -14.20 9.94 6.27
N LEU A 343 -14.27 9.37 5.06
CA LEU A 343 -14.33 7.92 4.89
C LEU A 343 -13.06 7.24 5.42
N LEU A 344 -11.88 7.79 5.11
CA LEU A 344 -10.61 7.29 5.65
C LEU A 344 -10.57 7.39 7.19
N LEU A 345 -10.98 8.53 7.76
CA LEU A 345 -11.04 8.70 9.21
C LEU A 345 -12.06 7.76 9.86
N ALA A 346 -13.23 7.57 9.26
CA ALA A 346 -14.26 6.66 9.76
C ALA A 346 -13.81 5.20 9.74
N ILE A 347 -12.95 4.81 8.80
CA ILE A 347 -12.35 3.47 8.73
C ILE A 347 -11.19 3.33 9.72
N VAL A 348 -10.35 4.36 9.86
CA VAL A 348 -9.14 4.34 10.71
C VAL A 348 -9.49 4.45 12.20
N PHE A 349 -10.48 5.25 12.56
CA PHE A 349 -10.78 5.56 13.96
C PHE A 349 -11.19 4.32 14.80
N PRO A 350 -12.07 3.42 14.34
CA PRO A 350 -12.42 2.20 15.08
C PRO A 350 -11.24 1.24 15.26
N ALA A 351 -10.32 1.22 14.29
CA ALA A 351 -9.11 0.39 14.37
C ALA A 351 -8.14 0.93 15.44
N VAL A 352 -8.00 2.25 15.56
CA VAL A 352 -7.19 2.90 16.60
C VAL A 352 -7.77 2.63 18.00
N GLN A 353 -9.10 2.71 18.15
CA GLN A 353 -9.75 2.41 19.43
C GLN A 353 -9.51 0.96 19.87
N LYS A 354 -9.64 -0.02 18.96
CA LYS A 354 -9.38 -1.43 19.27
C LYS A 354 -7.95 -1.72 19.73
N VAL A 355 -6.95 -1.04 19.16
CA VAL A 355 -5.55 -1.21 19.58
C VAL A 355 -5.35 -0.65 20.99
N ARG A 356 -5.95 0.51 21.28
CA ARG A 356 -5.87 1.15 22.59
C ARG A 356 -6.51 0.30 23.69
N ASP A 357 -7.67 -0.29 23.40
CA ASP A 357 -8.38 -1.17 24.34
C ASP A 357 -7.58 -2.46 24.62
N ALA A 358 -6.95 -3.04 23.59
CA ALA A 358 -6.12 -4.23 23.74
C ALA A 358 -4.86 -4.00 24.58
N ASP A 359 -4.26 -2.82 24.47
CA ASP A 359 -3.08 -2.45 25.26
C ASP A 359 -3.46 -2.21 26.74
N GLN A 360 -4.61 -1.58 26.97
CA GLN A 360 -5.15 -1.37 28.32
C GLN A 360 -5.46 -2.71 29.01
N GLN A 361 -6.01 -3.69 28.28
CA GLN A 361 -6.24 -5.05 28.80
C GLN A 361 -4.94 -5.81 29.13
N ARG A 362 -3.88 -5.64 28.33
CA ARG A 362 -2.57 -6.22 28.65
C ARG A 362 -1.96 -5.62 29.91
N SER A 363 -2.09 -4.31 30.11
CA SER A 363 -1.59 -3.67 31.33
C SER A 363 -2.30 -4.19 32.58
N ILE A 364 -3.62 -4.41 32.54
CA ILE A 364 -4.37 -4.95 33.68
C ILE A 364 -3.94 -6.38 34.02
N LEU A 365 -3.77 -7.24 33.01
CA LEU A 365 -3.34 -8.64 33.20
C LEU A 365 -1.91 -8.80 33.71
N PHE A 366 -1.06 -7.78 33.62
CA PHE A 366 0.30 -7.81 34.17
C PHE A 366 0.37 -7.40 35.64
N PHE A 367 -0.66 -6.71 36.16
CA PHE A 367 -0.71 -6.25 37.56
C PHE A 367 -1.60 -7.12 38.47
N SER A 368 -2.31 -8.09 37.91
CA SER A 368 -3.14 -9.09 38.61
C SER A 368 -2.53 -10.47 38.48
#